data_AF-A0A1F7Q3E8-F1
#
_entry.id   AF-A0A1F7Q3E8-F1
#
_cell.length_a   1.000
_cell.length_b   1.000
_cell.length_c   1.000
_cell.angle_alpha   90.00
_cell.angle_beta   90.00
_cell.angle_gamma   90.00
#
_symmetry.space_group_name_H-M   'P 1'
#
loop_
_entity.id
_entity.type
_entity.pdbx_description
1 polymer ?
#
loop_
_entity_poly.entity_id
_entity_poly.type
_entity_poly.pdbx_seq_one_letter_code
_entity_poly.pdbx_strand_id
1 'polypeptide(L)'
;MNDEALQLRNQAKDSASNGQYLLASMYISQAIVLFAKLNDAKALRELKHLSIAYHKKADKEYKVLSSSVSIPREEIEKIINEFSHYKHIGRNFDSIAHSRMFLQDFNEIAQFAVDNTPISALFSQHSATDRNGHLVSYDDFDAYWQAEQYGIWQDYSTKMLTQIMYKMRNDDKFKVVSLLNYFKKGKHFDISELKKLQTVFESIQRDDYISALHVIVPTFETVLLRTSANLGIDTVALGRGSPTTNQRTLSTNLLLSDEFINVWGVDFCRQVNFVLFDRYGYSLRHKVAHGTILDKECNLYTFSAVLYLYLRLMAMVTVTPNLNNPPSVVPE
;
A
#
# COMPACT_ATOMS: atom_id res chain seq x y z
N MET A 1 -23.88 8.85 28.78
CA MET A 1 -22.96 9.37 27.73
C MET A 1 -22.07 10.50 28.24
N ASN A 2 -22.58 11.65 28.70
CA ASN A 2 -21.69 12.72 29.22
C ASN A 2 -20.98 12.32 30.52
N ASP A 3 -21.73 11.78 31.50
CA ASP A 3 -21.17 11.34 32.79
C ASP A 3 -20.17 10.18 32.63
N GLU A 4 -20.46 9.27 31.71
CA GLU A 4 -19.59 8.15 31.33
C GLU A 4 -18.30 8.63 30.65
N ALA A 5 -18.38 9.60 29.74
CA ALA A 5 -17.20 10.21 29.11
C ALA A 5 -16.31 10.92 30.15
N LEU A 6 -16.93 11.62 31.09
CA LEU A 6 -16.25 12.26 32.22
C LEU A 6 -15.59 11.24 33.15
N GLN A 7 -16.28 10.14 33.45
CA GLN A 7 -15.76 9.04 34.27
C GLN A 7 -14.53 8.40 33.63
N LEU A 8 -14.61 8.04 32.34
CA LEU A 8 -13.49 7.45 31.60
C LEU A 8 -12.28 8.40 31.53
N ARG A 9 -12.52 9.70 31.32
CA ARG A 9 -11.45 10.70 31.36
C ARG A 9 -10.75 10.74 32.73
N ASN A 10 -11.50 10.68 33.81
CA ASN A 10 -10.94 10.71 35.16
C ASN A 10 -10.18 9.41 35.46
N GLN A 11 -10.75 8.26 35.13
CA GLN A 11 -10.08 6.96 35.25
C GLN A 11 -8.76 6.90 34.46
N ALA A 12 -8.71 7.53 33.27
CA ALA A 12 -7.48 7.65 32.50
C ALA A 12 -6.40 8.46 33.25
N LYS A 13 -6.78 9.61 33.82
CA LYS A 13 -5.86 10.47 34.58
C LYS A 13 -5.38 9.80 35.88
N ASP A 14 -6.26 9.10 36.58
CA ASP A 14 -5.93 8.37 37.80
C ASP A 14 -4.98 7.22 37.51
N SER A 15 -5.27 6.41 36.49
CA SER A 15 -4.38 5.31 36.04
C SER A 15 -2.99 5.82 35.65
N ALA A 16 -2.92 6.93 34.90
CA ALA A 16 -1.66 7.55 34.52
C ALA A 16 -0.87 8.10 35.72
N SER A 17 -1.56 8.61 36.74
CA SER A 17 -0.94 9.10 37.99
C SER A 17 -0.37 7.96 38.83
N ASN A 18 -0.98 6.77 38.74
CA ASN A 18 -0.49 5.53 39.35
C ASN A 18 0.58 4.81 38.50
N GLY A 19 1.02 5.41 37.39
CA GLY A 19 2.02 4.82 36.50
C GLY A 19 1.53 3.65 35.66
N GLN A 20 0.20 3.46 35.54
CA GLN A 20 -0.45 2.42 34.73
C GLN A 20 -0.85 3.02 33.37
N TYR A 21 0.11 3.25 32.50
CA TYR A 21 -0.09 3.96 31.24
C TYR A 21 -0.81 3.10 30.19
N LEU A 22 -0.66 1.78 30.22
CA LEU A 22 -1.44 0.89 29.35
C LEU A 22 -2.94 1.06 29.64
N LEU A 23 -3.33 0.93 30.91
CA LEU A 23 -4.72 1.09 31.33
C LEU A 23 -5.22 2.53 31.08
N ALA A 24 -4.39 3.53 31.36
CA ALA A 24 -4.72 4.93 31.04
C ALA A 24 -5.00 5.15 29.55
N SER A 25 -4.23 4.50 28.68
CA SER A 25 -4.38 4.60 27.22
C SER A 25 -5.65 3.93 26.70
N MET A 26 -6.13 2.87 27.37
CA MET A 26 -7.41 2.25 27.05
C MET A 26 -8.57 3.17 27.41
N TYR A 27 -8.58 3.71 28.63
CA TYR A 27 -9.64 4.63 29.08
C TYR A 27 -9.69 5.93 28.27
N ILE A 28 -8.53 6.51 27.92
CA ILE A 28 -8.50 7.75 27.14
C ILE A 28 -9.01 7.55 25.71
N SER A 29 -8.72 6.40 25.09
CA SER A 29 -9.23 6.04 23.77
C SER A 29 -10.75 5.93 23.77
N GLN A 30 -11.33 5.28 24.79
CA GLN A 30 -12.79 5.20 24.96
C GLN A 30 -13.40 6.59 25.20
N ALA A 31 -12.76 7.43 26.03
CA ALA A 31 -13.23 8.78 26.29
C ALA A 31 -13.25 9.64 25.00
N ILE A 32 -12.22 9.57 24.16
CA ILE A 32 -12.16 10.30 22.87
C ILE A 32 -13.39 10.00 22.02
N VAL A 33 -13.80 8.73 21.95
CA VAL A 33 -14.94 8.30 21.13
C VAL A 33 -16.25 8.88 21.65
N LEU A 34 -16.47 8.86 22.97
CA LEU A 34 -17.66 9.45 23.56
C LEU A 34 -17.69 10.98 23.42
N PHE A 35 -16.55 11.67 23.63
CA PHE A 35 -16.47 13.11 23.42
C PHE A 35 -16.59 13.52 21.94
N ALA A 36 -16.19 12.64 21.01
CA ALA A 36 -16.43 12.84 19.57
C ALA A 36 -17.93 12.78 19.25
N LYS A 37 -18.65 11.80 19.80
CA LYS A 37 -20.12 11.70 19.68
C LYS A 37 -20.84 12.90 20.29
N LEU A 38 -20.26 13.52 21.33
CA LEU A 38 -20.77 14.73 21.98
C LEU A 38 -20.38 16.03 21.28
N ASN A 39 -19.56 16.00 20.22
CA ASN A 39 -19.01 17.18 19.53
C ASN A 39 -18.26 18.18 20.44
N ASP A 40 -17.63 17.72 21.53
CA ASP A 40 -16.86 18.59 22.42
C ASP A 40 -15.42 18.79 21.91
N ALA A 41 -15.23 19.80 21.07
CA ALA A 41 -13.94 20.12 20.47
C ALA A 41 -12.83 20.44 21.50
N LYS A 42 -13.19 21.01 22.66
CA LYS A 42 -12.21 21.41 23.69
C LYS A 42 -11.69 20.16 24.41
N ALA A 43 -12.59 19.28 24.84
CA ALA A 43 -12.22 18.01 25.45
C ALA A 43 -11.41 17.16 24.46
N LEU A 44 -11.85 17.04 23.21
CA LEU A 44 -11.14 16.26 22.18
C LEU A 44 -9.70 16.72 21.96
N ARG A 45 -9.44 18.03 21.98
CA ARG A 45 -8.08 18.56 21.83
C ARG A 45 -7.18 18.11 22.98
N GLU A 46 -7.65 18.22 24.22
CA GLU A 46 -6.91 17.78 25.40
C GLU A 46 -6.65 16.27 25.35
N LEU A 47 -7.69 15.47 25.10
CA LEU A 47 -7.60 14.02 25.14
C LEU A 47 -6.68 13.46 24.05
N LYS A 48 -6.64 14.06 22.85
CA LYS A 48 -5.71 13.66 21.79
C LYS A 48 -4.25 13.79 22.23
N HIS A 49 -3.89 14.87 22.92
CA HIS A 49 -2.54 15.06 23.43
C HIS A 49 -2.21 14.07 24.56
N LEU A 50 -3.16 13.81 25.47
CA LEU A 50 -3.00 12.82 26.53
C LEU A 50 -2.87 11.40 25.98
N SER A 51 -3.67 11.05 24.97
CA SER A 51 -3.61 9.75 24.29
C SER A 51 -2.22 9.45 23.74
N ILE A 52 -1.64 10.40 23.00
CA ILE A 52 -0.28 10.28 22.48
C ILE A 52 0.73 10.08 23.61
N ALA A 53 0.62 10.88 24.68
CA ALA A 53 1.55 10.81 25.80
C ALA A 53 1.45 9.50 26.59
N TYR A 54 0.23 8.98 26.79
CA TYR A 54 0.00 7.73 27.52
C TYR A 54 0.45 6.53 26.70
N HIS A 55 0.12 6.45 25.41
CA HIS A 55 0.59 5.36 24.55
C HIS A 55 2.13 5.28 24.50
N LYS A 56 2.83 6.43 24.34
CA LYS A 56 4.30 6.46 24.37
C LYS A 56 4.91 5.98 25.68
N LYS A 57 4.22 6.17 26.81
CA LYS A 57 4.70 5.69 28.11
C LYS A 57 4.35 4.21 28.33
N ALA A 58 3.19 3.78 27.83
CA ALA A 58 2.73 2.39 27.86
C ALA A 58 3.68 1.46 27.07
N ASP A 59 4.49 1.97 26.14
CA ASP A 59 5.51 1.19 25.43
C ASP A 59 6.40 0.35 26.37
N LYS A 60 6.66 0.85 27.58
CA LYS A 60 7.48 0.16 28.60
C LYS A 60 6.72 -0.94 29.35
N GLU A 61 5.39 -0.99 29.24
CA GLU A 61 4.51 -1.95 29.91
C GLU A 61 4.21 -3.17 29.02
N TYR A 62 4.42 -3.07 27.70
CA TYR A 62 4.25 -4.21 26.80
C TYR A 62 5.34 -5.27 27.00
N LYS A 63 4.94 -6.53 26.82
CA LYS A 63 5.86 -7.66 26.68
C LYS A 63 5.83 -8.14 25.25
N VAL A 64 7.01 -8.22 24.62
CA VAL A 64 7.14 -8.76 23.26
C VAL A 64 7.11 -10.28 23.33
N LEU A 65 6.16 -10.88 22.62
CA LEU A 65 6.18 -12.30 22.29
C LEU A 65 6.66 -12.43 20.85
N SER A 66 7.74 -13.16 20.63
CA SER A 66 8.28 -13.41 19.30
C SER A 66 8.61 -14.88 19.14
N SER A 67 8.47 -15.36 17.90
CA SER A 67 8.91 -16.66 17.46
C SER A 67 9.69 -16.47 16.16
N SER A 68 10.73 -17.26 15.96
CA SER A 68 11.51 -17.26 14.72
C SER A 68 11.21 -18.52 13.93
N VAL A 69 11.03 -18.35 12.62
CA VAL A 69 10.92 -19.44 11.66
C VAL A 69 12.17 -19.38 10.79
N SER A 70 12.88 -20.50 10.68
CA SER A 70 14.01 -20.62 9.76
C SER A 70 13.48 -21.12 8.42
N ILE A 71 13.74 -20.36 7.35
CA ILE A 71 13.47 -20.77 5.98
C ILE A 71 14.80 -21.24 5.38
N PRO A 72 14.90 -22.48 4.87
CA PRO A 72 16.11 -22.97 4.23
C PRO A 72 16.56 -22.05 3.09
N ARG A 73 17.84 -21.67 3.10
CA ARG A 73 18.41 -20.78 2.09
C ARG A 73 18.26 -21.35 0.67
N GLU A 74 18.37 -22.66 0.52
CA GLU A 74 18.23 -23.36 -0.76
C GLU A 74 16.84 -23.17 -1.37
N GLU A 75 15.79 -23.15 -0.56
CA GLU A 75 14.41 -22.91 -1.02
C GLU A 75 14.26 -21.47 -1.53
N ILE A 76 14.81 -20.50 -0.81
CA ILE A 76 14.83 -19.10 -1.23
C ILE A 76 15.60 -18.93 -2.54
N GLU A 77 16.78 -19.54 -2.66
CA GLU A 77 17.61 -19.46 -3.87
C GLU A 77 16.93 -20.13 -5.08
N LYS A 78 16.22 -21.25 -4.87
CA LYS A 78 15.42 -21.89 -5.91
C LYS A 78 14.37 -20.95 -6.48
N ILE A 79 13.60 -20.28 -5.61
CA ILE A 79 12.57 -19.32 -6.03
C ILE A 79 13.22 -18.12 -6.74
N ILE A 80 14.30 -17.58 -6.19
CA ILE A 80 15.03 -16.46 -6.81
C ILE A 80 15.47 -16.84 -8.24
N ASN A 81 16.03 -18.03 -8.42
CA ASN A 81 16.50 -18.50 -9.72
C ASN A 81 15.34 -18.75 -10.69
N GLU A 82 14.21 -19.31 -10.22
CA GLU A 82 13.01 -19.51 -11.02
C GLU A 82 12.57 -18.22 -11.73
N PHE A 83 12.57 -17.08 -11.02
CA PHE A 83 12.14 -15.80 -11.58
C PHE A 83 13.26 -14.94 -12.19
N SER A 84 14.51 -15.36 -12.11
CA SER A 84 15.65 -14.56 -12.59
C SER A 84 16.55 -15.26 -13.60
N HIS A 85 16.34 -16.53 -13.93
CA HIS A 85 17.25 -17.31 -14.78
C HIS A 85 17.26 -16.87 -16.25
N TYR A 86 16.19 -16.25 -16.78
CA TYR A 86 16.17 -15.88 -18.19
C TYR A 86 17.20 -14.79 -18.50
N LYS A 87 17.88 -14.91 -19.65
CA LYS A 87 18.81 -13.89 -20.15
C LYS A 87 18.11 -12.56 -20.44
N HIS A 88 16.88 -12.62 -20.97
CA HIS A 88 16.12 -11.45 -21.35
C HIS A 88 15.21 -11.01 -20.19
N ILE A 89 15.39 -9.77 -19.70
CA ILE A 89 14.63 -9.24 -18.55
C ILE A 89 13.11 -9.33 -18.73
N GLY A 90 12.63 -9.11 -19.96
CA GLY A 90 11.20 -9.22 -20.27
C GLY A 90 10.60 -10.58 -19.92
N ARG A 91 11.31 -11.70 -20.15
CA ARG A 91 10.79 -13.04 -19.77
C ARG A 91 10.75 -13.24 -18.26
N ASN A 92 11.72 -12.69 -17.53
CA ASN A 92 11.69 -12.70 -16.06
C ASN A 92 10.49 -11.88 -15.55
N PHE A 93 10.28 -10.68 -16.10
CA PHE A 93 9.15 -9.82 -15.75
C PHE A 93 7.80 -10.43 -16.11
N ASP A 94 7.67 -11.06 -17.28
CA ASP A 94 6.47 -11.80 -17.66
C ASP A 94 6.20 -12.93 -16.65
N SER A 95 7.22 -13.70 -16.27
CA SER A 95 7.09 -14.77 -15.26
C SER A 95 6.64 -14.25 -13.90
N ILE A 96 7.20 -13.13 -13.45
CA ILE A 96 6.82 -12.47 -12.19
C ILE A 96 5.37 -11.98 -12.27
N ALA A 97 4.99 -11.32 -13.35
CA ALA A 97 3.68 -10.69 -13.52
C ALA A 97 2.52 -11.71 -13.48
N HIS A 98 2.75 -12.92 -14.01
CA HIS A 98 1.74 -13.98 -14.06
C HIS A 98 1.71 -14.85 -12.80
N SER A 99 2.71 -14.75 -11.93
CA SER A 99 2.80 -15.58 -10.73
C SER A 99 1.83 -15.14 -9.63
N ARG A 100 1.08 -16.10 -9.08
CA ARG A 100 0.23 -15.90 -7.89
C ARG A 100 1.05 -15.68 -6.61
N MET A 101 2.35 -16.01 -6.60
CA MET A 101 3.22 -15.74 -5.44
C MET A 101 3.27 -14.25 -5.07
N PHE A 102 3.07 -13.37 -6.04
CA PHE A 102 3.15 -11.93 -5.85
C PHE A 102 1.79 -11.22 -5.89
N LEU A 103 0.71 -11.93 -6.24
CA LEU A 103 -0.67 -11.44 -6.16
C LEU A 103 -1.47 -12.38 -5.27
N GLN A 104 -1.64 -11.97 -4.02
CA GLN A 104 -2.27 -12.81 -3.00
C GLN A 104 -3.79 -12.68 -3.04
N ASP A 105 -4.48 -13.79 -2.80
CA ASP A 105 -5.91 -13.79 -2.55
C ASP A 105 -6.17 -13.27 -1.13
N PHE A 106 -6.84 -12.12 -1.04
CA PHE A 106 -7.07 -11.48 0.24
C PHE A 106 -7.98 -12.30 1.16
N ASN A 107 -8.97 -12.99 0.59
CA ASN A 107 -9.91 -13.79 1.37
C ASN A 107 -9.23 -15.07 1.88
N GLU A 108 -8.38 -15.70 1.07
CA GLU A 108 -7.57 -16.84 1.51
C GLU A 108 -6.62 -16.46 2.63
N ILE A 109 -5.97 -15.28 2.57
CA ILE A 109 -5.11 -14.79 3.66
C ILE A 109 -5.91 -14.61 4.96
N ALA A 110 -7.07 -13.96 4.88
CA ALA A 110 -7.90 -13.73 6.05
C ALA A 110 -8.34 -15.07 6.68
N GLN A 111 -8.78 -16.02 5.86
CA GLN A 111 -9.19 -17.34 6.32
C GLN A 111 -8.02 -18.12 6.92
N PHE A 112 -6.86 -18.14 6.26
CA PHE A 112 -5.66 -18.80 6.76
C PHE A 112 -5.24 -18.25 8.13
N ALA A 113 -5.30 -16.94 8.31
CA ALA A 113 -4.94 -16.30 9.57
C ALA A 113 -5.92 -16.65 10.71
N VAL A 114 -7.23 -16.77 10.43
CA VAL A 114 -8.20 -17.28 11.41
C VAL A 114 -7.82 -18.70 11.85
N ASP A 115 -7.51 -19.56 10.87
CA ASP A 115 -7.28 -20.99 11.12
C ASP A 115 -5.94 -21.27 11.80
N ASN A 116 -4.89 -20.49 11.51
CA ASN A 116 -3.51 -20.79 11.90
C ASN A 116 -2.92 -19.81 12.92
N THR A 117 -3.54 -18.65 13.12
CA THR A 117 -3.08 -17.65 14.10
C THR A 117 -4.19 -17.18 15.06
N PRO A 118 -4.95 -18.08 15.68
CA PRO A 118 -6.15 -17.72 16.46
C PRO A 118 -5.83 -16.79 17.63
N ILE A 119 -4.64 -16.91 18.21
CA ILE A 119 -4.15 -16.03 19.27
C ILE A 119 -4.06 -14.57 18.81
N SER A 120 -3.62 -14.32 17.57
CA SER A 120 -3.55 -12.96 17.03
C SER A 120 -4.94 -12.34 16.84
N ALA A 121 -5.94 -13.15 16.49
CA ALA A 121 -7.35 -12.74 16.39
C ALA A 121 -8.02 -12.54 17.77
N LEU A 122 -7.54 -13.24 18.81
CA LEU A 122 -8.06 -13.15 20.17
C LEU A 122 -7.50 -11.96 20.96
N PHE A 123 -6.22 -11.61 20.78
CA PHE A 123 -5.56 -10.52 21.54
C PHE A 123 -5.75 -9.13 20.93
N SER A 124 -6.27 -9.07 19.72
CA SER A 124 -6.45 -7.83 19.01
C SER A 124 -7.78 -7.20 19.39
N GLN A 125 -7.88 -6.59 20.57
CA GLN A 125 -9.10 -5.87 20.96
C GLN A 125 -8.85 -4.50 21.59
N HIS A 126 -9.69 -3.56 21.12
CA HIS A 126 -10.07 -2.23 21.60
C HIS A 126 -9.50 -1.01 20.89
N SER A 127 -8.27 -1.03 20.37
CA SER A 127 -7.73 0.11 19.60
C SER A 127 -6.42 -0.21 18.92
N ALA A 128 -6.19 0.33 17.72
CA ALA A 128 -4.88 0.31 17.05
C ALA A 128 -4.24 1.68 17.09
N THR A 129 -2.94 1.77 17.42
CA THR A 129 -2.19 3.02 17.41
C THR A 129 -0.97 2.98 16.50
N ASP A 130 -0.65 4.12 15.86
CA ASP A 130 0.59 4.26 15.11
C ASP A 130 1.81 4.39 16.05
N ARG A 131 3.02 4.39 15.46
CA ARG A 131 4.29 4.56 16.21
C ARG A 131 4.40 5.88 16.97
N ASN A 132 3.58 6.86 16.63
CA ASN A 132 3.53 8.15 17.32
C ASN A 132 2.48 8.16 18.44
N GLY A 133 1.73 7.07 18.63
CA GLY A 133 0.65 6.94 19.61
C GLY A 133 -0.69 7.51 19.15
N HIS A 134 -0.87 7.77 17.86
CA HIS A 134 -2.18 8.20 17.32
C HIS A 134 -3.11 7.00 17.18
N LEU A 135 -4.36 7.17 17.59
CA LEU A 135 -5.43 6.19 17.38
C LEU A 135 -5.78 6.08 15.89
N VAL A 136 -5.53 4.92 15.28
CA VAL A 136 -5.75 4.64 13.84
C VAL A 136 -6.98 3.77 13.60
N SER A 137 -7.37 2.93 14.56
CA SER A 137 -8.64 2.19 14.53
C SER A 137 -9.28 2.13 15.91
N TYR A 138 -10.61 2.26 15.94
CA TYR A 138 -11.48 2.04 17.08
C TYR A 138 -12.82 1.52 16.53
N ASP A 139 -13.30 0.37 17.01
CA ASP A 139 -14.49 -0.36 16.54
C ASP A 139 -14.48 -0.88 15.08
N ASP A 140 -13.42 -0.66 14.29
CA ASP A 140 -13.21 -1.27 12.95
C ASP A 140 -12.03 -2.25 12.98
N PHE A 141 -12.19 -3.27 13.82
CA PHE A 141 -11.14 -4.22 14.17
C PHE A 141 -10.88 -5.23 13.05
N ASP A 142 -11.94 -5.81 12.50
CA ASP A 142 -11.81 -6.85 11.48
C ASP A 142 -11.05 -6.33 10.26
N ALA A 143 -11.33 -5.09 9.82
CA ALA A 143 -10.61 -4.47 8.73
C ALA A 143 -9.14 -4.20 9.07
N TYR A 144 -8.84 -3.71 10.28
CA TYR A 144 -7.46 -3.49 10.72
C TYR A 144 -6.66 -4.80 10.77
N TRP A 145 -7.22 -5.84 11.42
CA TRP A 145 -6.55 -7.13 11.52
C TRP A 145 -6.37 -7.79 10.16
N GLN A 146 -7.39 -7.78 9.30
CA GLN A 146 -7.25 -8.28 7.92
C GLN A 146 -6.15 -7.54 7.16
N ALA A 147 -6.04 -6.22 7.31
CA ALA A 147 -4.96 -5.44 6.69
C ALA A 147 -3.58 -5.80 7.25
N GLU A 148 -3.44 -6.03 8.56
CA GLU A 148 -2.19 -6.49 9.17
C GLU A 148 -1.79 -7.89 8.66
N GLN A 149 -2.74 -8.83 8.60
CA GLN A 149 -2.49 -10.17 8.06
C GLN A 149 -2.07 -10.10 6.59
N TYR A 150 -2.80 -9.32 5.79
CA TYR A 150 -2.43 -9.05 4.41
C TYR A 150 -1.03 -8.41 4.32
N GLY A 151 -0.71 -7.48 5.22
CA GLY A 151 0.58 -6.82 5.30
C GLY A 151 1.76 -7.77 5.53
N ILE A 152 1.60 -8.80 6.37
CA ILE A 152 2.63 -9.83 6.59
C ILE A 152 2.93 -10.56 5.28
N TRP A 153 1.89 -10.99 4.56
CA TRP A 153 2.05 -11.70 3.29
C TRP A 153 2.60 -10.80 2.19
N GLN A 154 2.10 -9.57 2.08
CA GLN A 154 2.60 -8.58 1.14
C GLN A 154 4.07 -8.26 1.41
N ASP A 155 4.49 -8.15 2.67
CA ASP A 155 5.89 -7.93 3.05
C ASP A 155 6.78 -9.12 2.64
N TYR A 156 6.33 -10.35 2.90
CA TYR A 156 7.03 -11.56 2.47
C TYR A 156 7.20 -11.60 0.94
N SER A 157 6.12 -11.45 0.18
CA SER A 157 6.15 -11.44 -1.29
C SER A 157 7.03 -10.30 -1.83
N THR A 158 6.96 -9.11 -1.23
CA THR A 158 7.79 -7.96 -1.64
C THR A 158 9.26 -8.18 -1.32
N LYS A 159 9.61 -8.79 -0.17
CA LYS A 159 10.99 -9.19 0.15
C LYS A 159 11.53 -10.19 -0.86
N MET A 160 10.77 -11.21 -1.21
CA MET A 160 11.16 -12.17 -2.25
C MET A 160 11.37 -11.50 -3.60
N LEU A 161 10.45 -10.63 -4.00
CA LEU A 161 10.58 -9.83 -5.21
C LEU A 161 11.84 -8.96 -5.19
N THR A 162 12.13 -8.32 -4.05
CA THR A 162 13.32 -7.49 -3.86
C THR A 162 14.60 -8.30 -4.09
N GLN A 163 14.67 -9.53 -3.57
CA GLN A 163 15.82 -10.41 -3.79
C GLN A 163 15.97 -10.82 -5.27
N ILE A 164 14.85 -11.09 -5.94
CA ILE A 164 14.83 -11.37 -7.39
C ILE A 164 15.37 -10.15 -8.17
N MET A 165 14.87 -8.95 -7.88
CA MET A 165 15.32 -7.71 -8.52
C MET A 165 16.79 -7.42 -8.24
N TYR A 166 17.23 -7.63 -6.99
CA TYR A 166 18.63 -7.47 -6.59
C TYR A 166 19.54 -8.40 -7.38
N LYS A 167 19.19 -9.69 -7.49
CA LYS A 167 19.94 -10.65 -8.33
C LYS A 167 19.97 -10.22 -9.80
N MET A 168 18.81 -9.87 -10.36
CA MET A 168 18.73 -9.44 -11.76
C MET A 168 19.55 -8.17 -12.04
N ARG A 169 19.64 -7.26 -11.07
CA ARG A 169 20.51 -6.07 -11.14
C ARG A 169 21.98 -6.46 -11.12
N ASN A 170 22.39 -7.36 -10.23
CA ASN A 170 23.77 -7.86 -10.15
C ASN A 170 24.18 -8.66 -11.41
N ASP A 171 23.23 -9.31 -12.07
CA ASP A 171 23.43 -9.99 -13.35
C ASP A 171 23.39 -9.02 -14.57
N ASP A 172 23.48 -7.70 -14.35
CA ASP A 172 23.50 -6.64 -15.38
C ASP A 172 22.26 -6.65 -16.31
N LYS A 173 21.11 -7.13 -15.81
CA LYS A 173 19.85 -7.19 -16.58
C LYS A 173 19.04 -5.90 -16.52
N PHE A 174 19.32 -5.04 -15.53
CA PHE A 174 18.60 -3.80 -15.25
C PHE A 174 19.04 -2.61 -16.12
N LYS A 175 19.44 -2.84 -17.38
CA LYS A 175 19.82 -1.74 -18.29
C LYS A 175 18.59 -0.90 -18.62
N VAL A 176 18.74 0.43 -18.57
CA VAL A 176 17.66 1.40 -18.87
C VAL A 176 16.98 1.08 -20.20
N VAL A 177 17.76 0.80 -21.25
CA VAL A 177 17.25 0.45 -22.58
C VAL A 177 16.43 -0.85 -22.55
N SER A 178 16.88 -1.87 -21.81
CA SER A 178 16.17 -3.15 -21.69
C SER A 178 14.84 -3.00 -20.94
N LEU A 179 14.82 -2.19 -19.88
CA LEU A 179 13.61 -1.86 -19.13
C LEU A 179 12.63 -1.07 -20.01
N LEU A 180 13.07 0.02 -20.64
CA LEU A 180 12.21 0.83 -21.52
C LEU A 180 11.63 0.02 -22.68
N ASN A 181 12.43 -0.86 -23.29
CA ASN A 181 11.95 -1.71 -24.38
C ASN A 181 10.84 -2.66 -23.92
N TYR A 182 10.91 -3.18 -22.69
CA TYR A 182 9.83 -4.00 -22.12
C TYR A 182 8.53 -3.19 -21.98
N PHE A 183 8.61 -2.01 -21.35
CA PHE A 183 7.44 -1.14 -21.14
C PHE A 183 6.83 -0.64 -22.46
N LYS A 184 7.68 -0.26 -23.42
CA LYS A 184 7.25 0.16 -24.77
C LYS A 184 6.53 -0.96 -25.52
N LYS A 185 6.97 -2.22 -25.38
CA LYS A 185 6.37 -3.37 -26.07
C LYS A 185 4.91 -3.59 -25.67
N GLY A 186 4.55 -3.35 -24.41
CA GLY A 186 3.17 -3.53 -23.94
C GLY A 186 2.18 -2.51 -24.49
N LYS A 187 2.65 -1.38 -25.05
CA LYS A 187 1.80 -0.30 -25.60
C LYS A 187 0.77 0.29 -24.61
N HIS A 188 0.96 0.08 -23.31
CA HIS A 188 0.12 0.68 -22.27
C HIS A 188 0.47 2.13 -21.98
N PHE A 189 1.57 2.64 -22.53
CA PHE A 189 2.19 3.91 -22.15
C PHE A 189 2.24 4.87 -23.34
N ASP A 190 1.94 6.14 -23.09
CA ASP A 190 2.21 7.20 -24.04
C ASP A 190 3.68 7.64 -24.00
N ILE A 191 4.05 8.54 -24.90
CA ILE A 191 5.43 9.05 -25.01
C ILE A 191 5.84 9.82 -23.74
N SER A 192 4.91 10.52 -23.08
CA SER A 192 5.18 11.30 -21.87
C SER A 192 5.50 10.39 -20.69
N GLU A 193 4.74 9.33 -20.49
CA GLU A 193 4.96 8.34 -19.44
C GLU A 193 6.22 7.50 -19.70
N LEU A 194 6.51 7.16 -20.96
CA LEU A 194 7.78 6.48 -21.30
C LEU A 194 8.99 7.35 -20.94
N LYS A 195 8.91 8.68 -21.13
CA LYS A 195 9.96 9.62 -20.68
C LYS A 195 10.07 9.64 -19.15
N LYS A 196 8.95 9.66 -18.42
CA LYS A 196 8.95 9.56 -16.95
C LYS A 196 9.58 8.26 -16.47
N LEU A 197 9.24 7.12 -17.09
CA LEU A 197 9.82 5.82 -16.79
C LEU A 197 11.32 5.77 -17.11
N GLN A 198 11.77 6.45 -18.17
CA GLN A 198 13.20 6.60 -18.44
C GLN A 198 13.92 7.26 -17.27
N THR A 199 13.40 8.40 -16.77
CA THR A 199 13.95 9.08 -15.60
C THR A 199 13.99 8.16 -14.38
N VAL A 200 12.91 7.40 -14.13
CA VAL A 200 12.87 6.41 -13.05
C VAL A 200 13.98 5.37 -13.20
N PHE A 201 14.14 4.79 -14.39
CA PHE A 201 15.14 3.75 -14.63
C PHE A 201 16.58 4.26 -14.56
N GLU A 202 16.82 5.51 -14.96
CA GLU A 202 18.11 6.18 -14.79
C GLU A 202 18.40 6.46 -13.31
N SER A 203 17.40 6.88 -12.53
CA SER A 203 17.54 7.10 -11.08
C SER A 203 17.87 5.83 -10.32
N ILE A 204 17.22 4.69 -10.61
CA ILE A 204 17.56 3.43 -9.93
C ILE A 204 18.97 2.91 -10.27
N GLN A 205 19.54 3.27 -11.43
CA GLN A 205 20.95 2.94 -11.71
C GLN A 205 21.91 3.61 -10.72
N ARG A 206 21.52 4.80 -10.23
CA ARG A 206 22.28 5.60 -9.27
C ARG A 206 21.84 5.40 -7.83
N ASP A 207 21.00 4.39 -7.55
CA ASP A 207 20.37 4.16 -6.25
C ASP A 207 19.55 5.35 -5.71
N ASP A 208 19.11 6.23 -6.61
CA ASP A 208 18.26 7.37 -6.28
C ASP A 208 16.78 6.95 -6.27
N TYR A 209 16.41 6.19 -5.24
CA TYR A 209 15.03 5.73 -5.06
C TYR A 209 14.09 6.85 -4.65
N ILE A 210 14.59 7.96 -4.11
CA ILE A 210 13.77 9.15 -3.80
C ILE A 210 13.16 9.67 -5.09
N SER A 211 14.00 10.04 -6.07
CA SER A 211 13.50 10.53 -7.37
C SER A 211 12.68 9.48 -8.09
N ALA A 212 13.10 8.20 -8.05
CA ALA A 212 12.37 7.12 -8.70
C ALA A 212 10.93 7.00 -8.15
N LEU A 213 10.76 6.98 -6.83
CA LEU A 213 9.43 6.84 -6.20
C LEU A 213 8.53 8.05 -6.43
N HIS A 214 9.08 9.26 -6.39
CA HIS A 214 8.33 10.49 -6.64
C HIS A 214 7.81 10.60 -8.09
N VAL A 215 8.40 9.84 -9.02
CA VAL A 215 7.95 9.79 -10.41
C VAL A 215 7.08 8.56 -10.68
N ILE A 216 7.49 7.36 -10.26
CA ILE A 216 6.81 6.11 -10.60
C ILE A 216 5.44 5.97 -9.91
N VAL A 217 5.30 6.47 -8.67
CA VAL A 217 4.02 6.35 -7.93
C VAL A 217 2.91 7.19 -8.57
N PRO A 218 3.08 8.50 -8.85
CA PRO A 218 2.04 9.28 -9.54
C PRO A 218 1.81 8.82 -10.98
N THR A 219 2.85 8.35 -11.66
CA THR A 219 2.73 7.86 -13.04
C THR A 219 1.87 6.59 -13.10
N PHE A 220 1.90 5.74 -12.07
CA PHE A 220 1.10 4.52 -12.05
C PHE A 220 -0.39 4.84 -12.02
N GLU A 221 -0.79 5.82 -11.21
CA GLU A 221 -2.18 6.28 -11.11
C GLU A 221 -2.70 6.73 -12.48
N THR A 222 -1.91 7.51 -13.22
CA THR A 222 -2.28 7.97 -14.58
C THR A 222 -2.47 6.79 -15.54
N VAL A 223 -1.53 5.84 -15.54
CA VAL A 223 -1.56 4.68 -16.44
C VAL A 223 -2.74 3.75 -16.12
N LEU A 224 -3.00 3.48 -14.83
CA LEU A 224 -4.13 2.65 -14.40
C LEU A 224 -5.47 3.29 -14.78
N LEU A 225 -5.66 4.59 -14.51
CA LEU A 225 -6.89 5.28 -14.86
C LEU A 225 -7.11 5.33 -16.37
N ARG A 226 -6.09 5.66 -17.17
CA ARG A 226 -6.24 5.67 -18.63
C ARG A 226 -6.55 4.27 -19.17
N THR A 227 -5.88 3.24 -18.64
CA THR A 227 -6.16 1.87 -19.05
C THR A 227 -7.58 1.45 -18.65
N SER A 228 -8.05 1.87 -17.47
CA SER A 228 -9.43 1.65 -17.01
C SER A 228 -10.45 2.33 -17.94
N ALA A 229 -10.20 3.57 -18.34
CA ALA A 229 -11.05 4.30 -19.29
C ALA A 229 -11.16 3.56 -20.64
N ASN A 230 -10.04 3.03 -21.13
CA ASN A 230 -10.01 2.23 -22.35
C ASN A 230 -10.75 0.88 -22.22
N LEU A 231 -10.94 0.39 -21.00
CA LEU A 231 -11.73 -0.81 -20.68
C LEU A 231 -13.20 -0.49 -20.40
N GLY A 232 -13.63 0.77 -20.59
CA GLY A 232 -15.02 1.19 -20.47
C GLY A 232 -15.43 1.68 -19.07
N ILE A 233 -14.49 1.81 -18.15
CA ILE A 233 -14.76 2.41 -16.83
C ILE A 233 -14.95 3.92 -17.01
N ASP A 234 -16.00 4.49 -16.43
CA ASP A 234 -16.18 5.94 -16.42
C ASP A 234 -15.15 6.58 -15.48
N THR A 235 -14.10 7.15 -16.07
CA THR A 235 -13.06 7.87 -15.33
C THR A 235 -13.28 9.38 -15.33
N VAL A 236 -14.45 9.87 -15.71
CA VAL A 236 -14.81 11.30 -15.66
C VAL A 236 -15.74 11.53 -14.46
N ALA A 237 -15.51 12.63 -13.75
CA ALA A 237 -16.35 13.10 -12.66
C ALA A 237 -16.99 14.43 -13.06
N LEU A 238 -18.26 14.62 -12.72
CA LEU A 238 -18.91 15.92 -12.79
C LEU A 238 -18.56 16.76 -11.56
N GLY A 239 -18.35 18.05 -11.79
CA GLY A 239 -18.18 19.04 -10.74
C GLY A 239 -19.44 19.12 -9.88
N ARG A 240 -19.28 19.25 -8.55
CA ARG A 240 -20.43 19.41 -7.66
C ARG A 240 -21.19 20.69 -8.02
N GLY A 241 -22.41 20.56 -8.53
CA GLY A 241 -23.26 21.68 -8.93
C GLY A 241 -22.80 22.44 -10.19
N SER A 242 -21.92 21.85 -11.00
CA SER A 242 -21.37 22.45 -12.22
C SER A 242 -21.32 21.43 -13.36
N PRO A 243 -21.57 21.83 -14.62
CA PRO A 243 -21.39 20.95 -15.78
C PRO A 243 -19.92 20.68 -16.12
N THR A 244 -18.96 21.18 -15.32
CA THR A 244 -17.53 20.94 -15.53
C THR A 244 -17.19 19.47 -15.31
N THR A 245 -16.41 18.89 -16.21
CA THR A 245 -15.90 17.54 -16.09
C THR A 245 -14.45 17.56 -15.63
N ASN A 246 -14.08 16.65 -14.74
CA ASN A 246 -12.72 16.43 -14.27
C ASN A 246 -12.38 14.96 -14.38
N GLN A 247 -11.10 14.61 -14.53
CA GLN A 247 -10.68 13.23 -14.41
C GLN A 247 -10.87 12.76 -12.97
N ARG A 248 -11.47 11.57 -12.78
CA ARG A 248 -11.56 10.92 -11.47
C ARG A 248 -10.15 10.70 -10.94
N THR A 249 -9.95 11.02 -9.67
CA THR A 249 -8.73 10.65 -8.94
C THR A 249 -8.86 9.21 -8.47
N LEU A 250 -7.78 8.45 -8.53
CA LEU A 250 -7.77 7.11 -7.99
C LEU A 250 -7.87 7.20 -6.46
N SER A 251 -8.71 6.35 -5.88
CA SER A 251 -8.96 6.33 -4.44
C SER A 251 -9.37 4.93 -4.00
N THR A 252 -9.29 4.65 -2.71
CA THR A 252 -9.79 3.40 -2.12
C THR A 252 -11.22 3.09 -2.54
N ASN A 253 -12.11 4.09 -2.52
CA ASN A 253 -13.52 3.90 -2.91
C ASN A 253 -13.66 3.52 -4.38
N LEU A 254 -12.85 4.13 -5.27
CA LEU A 254 -12.89 3.80 -6.69
C LEU A 254 -12.34 2.39 -6.95
N LEU A 255 -11.19 2.05 -6.36
CA LEU A 255 -10.55 0.74 -6.49
C LEU A 255 -11.43 -0.41 -6.00
N LEU A 256 -12.18 -0.18 -4.92
CA LEU A 256 -13.05 -1.19 -4.30
C LEU A 256 -14.51 -1.10 -4.79
N SER A 257 -14.78 -0.31 -5.83
CA SER A 257 -16.10 -0.30 -6.47
C SER A 257 -16.31 -1.55 -7.34
N ASP A 258 -17.56 -1.98 -7.46
CA ASP A 258 -17.92 -3.13 -8.32
C ASP A 258 -17.42 -2.94 -9.76
N GLU A 259 -17.50 -1.73 -10.29
CA GLU A 259 -17.02 -1.39 -11.64
C GLU A 259 -15.52 -1.70 -11.80
N PHE A 260 -14.67 -1.26 -10.87
CA PHE A 260 -13.23 -1.55 -10.90
C PHE A 260 -12.94 -3.02 -10.63
N ILE A 261 -13.58 -3.62 -9.62
CA ILE A 261 -13.36 -5.03 -9.26
C ILE A 261 -13.75 -5.96 -10.41
N ASN A 262 -14.82 -5.67 -11.13
CA ASN A 262 -15.26 -6.48 -12.27
C ASN A 262 -14.25 -6.48 -13.43
N VAL A 263 -13.50 -5.38 -13.62
CA VAL A 263 -12.50 -5.26 -14.68
C VAL A 263 -11.13 -5.78 -14.24
N TRP A 264 -10.71 -5.42 -13.03
CA TRP A 264 -9.35 -5.61 -12.54
C TRP A 264 -9.20 -6.79 -11.57
N GLY A 265 -10.29 -7.35 -11.08
CA GLY A 265 -10.28 -8.38 -10.06
C GLY A 265 -10.01 -7.82 -8.66
N VAL A 266 -10.64 -8.45 -7.65
CA VAL A 266 -10.58 -8.00 -6.26
C VAL A 266 -9.16 -7.98 -5.70
N ASP A 267 -8.34 -8.98 -6.01
CA ASP A 267 -7.00 -9.11 -5.45
C ASP A 267 -6.06 -8.00 -5.94
N PHE A 268 -6.10 -7.69 -7.24
CA PHE A 268 -5.27 -6.63 -7.79
C PHE A 268 -5.74 -5.26 -7.28
N CYS A 269 -7.04 -5.01 -7.23
CA CYS A 269 -7.58 -3.79 -6.62
C CYS A 269 -7.17 -3.63 -5.15
N ARG A 270 -7.23 -4.70 -4.36
CA ARG A 270 -6.82 -4.69 -2.95
C ARG A 270 -5.33 -4.49 -2.79
N GLN A 271 -4.50 -5.10 -3.65
CA GLN A 271 -3.05 -4.87 -3.62
C GLN A 271 -2.67 -3.44 -4.00
N VAL A 272 -3.28 -2.88 -5.05
CA VAL A 272 -3.09 -1.47 -5.43
C VAL A 272 -3.53 -0.56 -4.28
N ASN A 273 -4.68 -0.85 -3.66
CA ASN A 273 -5.15 -0.10 -2.49
C ASN A 273 -4.14 -0.17 -1.35
N PHE A 274 -3.66 -1.35 -0.98
CA PHE A 274 -2.71 -1.55 0.11
C PHE A 274 -1.38 -0.83 -0.11
N VAL A 275 -0.82 -0.92 -1.32
CA VAL A 275 0.47 -0.30 -1.66
C VAL A 275 0.36 1.22 -1.75
N LEU A 276 -0.73 1.76 -2.30
CA LEU A 276 -0.81 3.19 -2.63
C LEU A 276 -1.65 4.02 -1.66
N PHE A 277 -2.77 3.52 -1.16
CA PHE A 277 -3.81 4.35 -0.53
C PHE A 277 -4.11 3.98 0.91
N ASP A 278 -4.19 2.69 1.23
CA ASP A 278 -4.67 2.19 2.51
C ASP A 278 -3.87 2.78 3.66
N ARG A 279 -4.58 3.31 4.67
CA ARG A 279 -3.98 3.86 5.89
C ARG A 279 -3.29 2.79 6.73
N TYR A 280 -3.70 1.53 6.59
CA TYR A 280 -3.09 0.37 7.23
C TYR A 280 -2.03 -0.31 6.34
N GLY A 281 -1.93 0.09 5.08
CA GLY A 281 -0.93 -0.39 4.14
C GLY A 281 0.30 0.51 4.06
N TYR A 282 1.00 0.45 2.91
CA TYR A 282 2.20 1.27 2.70
C TYR A 282 1.86 2.76 2.51
N SER A 283 0.66 3.04 1.99
CA SER A 283 0.14 4.39 1.75
C SER A 283 1.09 5.28 0.92
N LEU A 284 1.76 4.70 -0.07
CA LEU A 284 2.84 5.39 -0.79
C LEU A 284 2.37 6.64 -1.52
N ARG A 285 1.14 6.66 -2.06
CA ARG A 285 0.60 7.83 -2.74
C ARG A 285 0.44 9.00 -1.78
N HIS A 286 -0.06 8.75 -0.57
CA HIS A 286 -0.17 9.77 0.47
C HIS A 286 1.22 10.27 0.88
N LYS A 287 2.15 9.34 1.20
CA LYS A 287 3.49 9.70 1.68
C LYS A 287 4.30 10.50 0.67
N VAL A 288 4.26 10.10 -0.60
CA VAL A 288 4.94 10.80 -1.71
C VAL A 288 4.31 12.17 -1.95
N ALA A 289 2.98 12.25 -2.05
CA ALA A 289 2.31 13.52 -2.38
C ALA A 289 2.42 14.58 -1.27
N HIS A 290 2.48 14.15 -0.01
CA HIS A 290 2.59 15.04 1.15
C HIS A 290 4.02 15.22 1.67
N GLY A 291 5.02 14.59 1.04
CA GLY A 291 6.42 14.66 1.46
C GLY A 291 6.68 14.05 2.84
N THR A 292 5.85 13.09 3.26
CA THR A 292 5.99 12.39 4.55
C THR A 292 6.68 11.03 4.42
N ILE A 293 7.06 10.62 3.21
CA ILE A 293 7.91 9.44 2.98
C ILE A 293 9.29 9.67 3.58
N LEU A 294 9.79 8.69 4.35
CA LEU A 294 11.11 8.77 4.97
C LEU A 294 12.20 8.27 4.00
N ASP A 295 13.42 8.78 4.13
CA ASP A 295 14.57 8.35 3.31
C ASP A 295 14.78 6.83 3.34
N LYS A 296 14.61 6.21 4.52
CA LYS A 296 14.74 4.75 4.69
C LYS A 296 13.65 3.94 3.98
N GLU A 297 12.51 4.56 3.67
CA GLU A 297 11.44 3.94 2.88
C GLU A 297 11.71 4.09 1.38
N CYS A 298 12.59 5.00 0.97
CA CYS A 298 13.03 5.17 -0.42
C CYS A 298 14.14 4.19 -0.76
N ASN A 299 13.78 2.95 -1.11
CA ASN A 299 14.72 1.87 -1.37
C ASN A 299 14.21 0.88 -2.44
N LEU A 300 15.02 -0.14 -2.76
CA LEU A 300 14.67 -1.17 -3.74
C LEU A 300 13.41 -1.96 -3.37
N TYR A 301 13.12 -2.16 -2.09
CA TYR A 301 11.94 -2.88 -1.64
C TYR A 301 10.65 -2.13 -2.00
N THR A 302 10.59 -0.84 -1.66
CA THR A 302 9.43 0.00 -1.99
C THR A 302 9.28 0.17 -3.50
N PHE A 303 10.41 0.35 -4.21
CA PHE A 303 10.40 0.38 -5.67
C PHE A 303 9.89 -0.94 -6.27
N SER A 304 10.29 -2.09 -5.74
CA SER A 304 9.86 -3.41 -6.21
C SER A 304 8.35 -3.60 -6.05
N ALA A 305 7.77 -3.14 -4.94
CA ALA A 305 6.32 -3.17 -4.73
C ALA A 305 5.57 -2.39 -5.82
N VAL A 306 6.02 -1.16 -6.13
CA VAL A 306 5.37 -0.33 -7.17
C VAL A 306 5.62 -0.88 -8.56
N LEU A 307 6.84 -1.34 -8.85
CA LEU A 307 7.17 -1.96 -10.13
C LEU A 307 6.30 -3.19 -10.39
N TYR A 308 6.03 -4.02 -9.37
CA TYR A 308 5.13 -5.16 -9.50
C TYR A 308 3.74 -4.77 -9.99
N LEU A 309 3.17 -3.67 -9.47
CA LEU A 309 1.85 -3.21 -9.92
C LEU A 309 1.83 -2.92 -11.43
N TYR A 310 2.91 -2.34 -11.97
CA TYR A 310 3.05 -2.14 -13.41
C TYR A 310 3.16 -3.45 -14.17
N LEU A 311 4.01 -4.38 -13.70
CA LEU A 311 4.17 -5.68 -14.34
C LEU A 311 2.83 -6.41 -14.40
N ARG A 312 2.08 -6.39 -13.30
CA ARG A 312 0.76 -7.03 -13.22
C ARG A 312 -0.26 -6.35 -14.12
N LEU A 313 -0.35 -5.02 -14.11
CA LEU A 313 -1.23 -4.25 -15.01
C LEU A 313 -0.99 -4.63 -16.47
N MET A 314 0.28 -4.70 -16.90
CA MET A 314 0.65 -5.05 -18.27
C MET A 314 0.30 -6.51 -18.62
N ALA A 315 0.40 -7.43 -17.66
CA ALA A 315 0.03 -8.84 -17.89
C ALA A 315 -1.50 -9.04 -17.97
N MET A 316 -2.29 -8.18 -17.33
CA MET A 316 -3.75 -8.30 -17.29
C MET A 316 -4.45 -7.74 -18.53
N VAL A 317 -3.78 -6.91 -19.32
CA VAL A 317 -4.38 -6.21 -20.46
C VAL A 317 -3.57 -6.47 -21.72
N THR A 318 -4.22 -6.80 -22.83
CA THR A 318 -3.57 -6.84 -24.15
C THR A 318 -4.01 -5.64 -24.98
N VAL A 319 -3.06 -4.81 -25.39
CA VAL A 319 -3.35 -3.64 -26.25
C VAL A 319 -3.22 -4.03 -27.72
N THR A 320 -4.36 -4.18 -28.40
CA THR A 320 -4.39 -4.32 -29.86
C THR A 320 -4.31 -2.95 -30.53
N PRO A 321 -3.40 -2.74 -31.51
CA PRO A 321 -3.35 -1.48 -32.24
C PRO A 321 -4.67 -1.28 -32.99
N ASN A 322 -5.35 -0.17 -32.69
CA ASN A 322 -6.58 0.19 -33.37
C ASN A 322 -6.23 0.67 -34.79
N LEU A 323 -6.46 -0.17 -35.80
CA LEU A 323 -6.18 0.15 -37.21
C LEU A 323 -7.01 1.32 -37.75
N ASN A 324 -8.04 1.76 -37.01
CA ASN A 324 -9.00 2.76 -37.45
C ASN A 324 -8.78 4.18 -36.86
N ASN A 325 -7.77 4.39 -36.02
CA ASN A 325 -7.42 5.73 -35.51
C ASN A 325 -5.90 5.90 -35.53
N PRO A 326 -5.31 6.43 -36.63
CA PRO A 326 -3.91 6.82 -36.60
C PRO A 326 -3.70 7.92 -35.55
N PRO A 327 -2.53 7.97 -34.89
CA PRO A 327 -2.21 9.06 -33.99
C PRO A 327 -2.35 10.38 -34.74
N SER A 328 -3.18 11.28 -34.21
CA SER A 328 -3.31 12.64 -34.71
C SER A 328 -1.93 13.27 -34.74
N VAL A 329 -1.40 13.43 -35.95
CA VAL A 329 -0.20 14.21 -36.21
C VAL A 329 -0.52 15.63 -35.79
N VAL A 330 0.05 16.07 -34.66
CA VAL A 330 0.05 17.48 -34.30
C VAL A 330 1.01 18.14 -35.31
N PRO A 331 0.55 19.10 -36.14
CA PRO A 331 1.43 19.83 -37.04
C PRO A 331 2.48 20.60 -36.23
N GLU A 332 3.68 20.69 -36.80
CA GLU A 332 4.87 21.36 -36.24
C GLU A 332 4.64 22.79 -35.71
#